data_AF-A0A9J6QRC6-F1
#
_entry.id   AF-A0A9J6QRC6-F1
#
_cell.length_a   1.000
_cell.length_b   1.000
_cell.length_c   1.000
_cell.angle_alpha   90.00
_cell.angle_beta   90.00
_cell.angle_gamma   90.00
#
_symmetry.space_group_name_H-M   'P 1'
#
loop_
_entity.id
_entity.type
_entity.pdbx_description
1 polymer ?
#
loop_
_entity_poly.entity_id
_entity_poly.type
_entity_poly.pdbx_seq_one_letter_code
_entity_poly.pdbx_strand_id
1 'polypeptide(L)' 'MKGYDDVYAELKGRTGTAPEIEQELCRRIAEIETTGSVVPELTKMDWVITWILIAVGTVLPIAYYAIKLGVYM' A
#
# COMPACT_ATOMS: atom_id res chain seq x y z
N MET A 1 -4.92 20.30 -11.30
CA MET A 1 -5.11 19.66 -9.98
C MET A 1 -6.29 20.36 -9.33
N LYS A 2 -7.36 19.62 -9.05
CA LYS A 2 -8.53 20.18 -8.37
C LYS A 2 -8.21 20.29 -6.87
N GLY A 3 -8.54 21.42 -6.27
CA GLY A 3 -8.36 21.65 -4.84
C GLY A 3 -9.48 21.00 -4.02
N TYR A 4 -9.35 21.01 -2.70
CA TYR A 4 -10.41 20.55 -1.79
C TYR A 4 -11.77 21.21 -2.09
N ASP A 5 -11.77 22.51 -2.39
CA ASP A 5 -13.00 23.25 -2.68
C ASP A 5 -13.68 22.77 -3.98
N ASP A 6 -12.92 22.34 -4.98
CA ASP A 6 -13.45 21.79 -6.23
C ASP A 6 -14.10 20.42 -6.01
N VAL A 7 -13.42 19.56 -5.23
CA VAL A 7 -13.92 18.22 -4.86
C VAL A 7 -15.15 18.33 -3.96
N TYR A 8 -15.12 19.25 -3.00
CA TYR A 8 -16.24 19.50 -2.10
C TYR A 8 -17.46 20.04 -2.84
N ALA A 9 -17.28 20.96 -3.80
CA ALA A 9 -18.38 21.46 -4.63
C ALA A 9 -19.01 20.35 -5.50
N GLU A 10 -18.22 19.38 -5.94
CA GLU A 10 -18.68 18.29 -6.79
C GLU A 10 -19.40 17.17 -6.03
N LEU A 11 -18.97 16.88 -4.79
CA LEU A 11 -19.45 15.75 -4.00
C LEU A 11 -20.50 16.11 -2.93
N LYS A 12 -20.53 17.37 -2.48
CA LYS A 12 -21.44 17.81 -1.41
C LYS A 12 -22.90 17.51 -1.72
N GLY A 13 -23.56 16.80 -0.81
CA GLY A 13 -24.95 16.37 -0.89
C GLY A 13 -25.19 15.16 -1.80
N ARG A 14 -24.15 14.56 -2.41
CA ARG A 14 -24.28 13.40 -3.31
C ARG A 14 -23.96 12.07 -2.65
N THR A 15 -23.23 12.05 -1.54
CA THR A 15 -22.81 10.81 -0.89
C THR A 15 -23.89 10.20 0.00
N GLY A 16 -24.91 10.98 0.40
CA GLY A 16 -25.97 10.51 1.30
C GLY A 16 -25.47 10.16 2.72
N THR A 17 -24.23 10.53 3.04
CA THR A 17 -23.60 10.29 4.34
C THR A 17 -23.78 11.48 5.28
N ALA A 18 -23.51 11.27 6.57
CA ALA A 18 -23.46 12.36 7.54
C ALA A 18 -22.45 13.44 7.09
N PRO A 19 -22.70 14.73 7.36
CA PRO A 19 -21.86 15.85 6.88
C PRO A 19 -20.39 15.72 7.27
N GLU A 20 -20.11 15.17 8.45
CA GLU A 20 -18.77 14.94 8.99
C GLU A 20 -18.00 13.88 8.17
N ILE A 21 -18.69 12.81 7.78
CA ILE A 21 -18.13 11.72 6.97
C ILE A 21 -17.89 12.21 5.54
N GLU A 22 -18.79 13.04 5.03
CA GLU A 22 -18.70 13.61 3.67
C GLU A 22 -17.51 14.59 3.54
N GLN A 23 -17.26 15.42 4.56
CA GLN A 23 -16.08 16.29 4.59
C GLN A 23 -14.77 15.50 4.62
N GLU A 24 -14.69 14.46 5.45
CA GLU A 24 -13.51 13.60 5.51
C GLU A 24 -13.27 12.83 4.19
N LEU A 25 -14.34 12.39 3.53
CA LEU A 25 -14.29 11.81 2.18
C LEU A 25 -13.74 12.80 1.16
N CYS A 26 -14.27 14.03 1.13
CA CYS A 26 -13.81 15.08 0.23
C CYS A 26 -12.34 15.44 0.49
N ARG A 27 -11.92 15.47 1.76
CA ARG A 27 -10.53 15.75 2.16
C ARG A 27 -9.57 14.71 1.62
N ARG A 28 -9.92 13.42 1.78
CA ARG A 28 -9.11 12.32 1.27
C ARG A 28 -9.04 12.29 -0.25
N ILE A 29 -10.16 12.52 -0.93
CA ILE A 29 -10.19 12.55 -2.40
C ILE A 29 -9.35 13.70 -2.93
N ALA A 30 -9.45 14.88 -2.32
CA ALA A 30 -8.62 16.03 -2.68
C ALA A 30 -7.12 15.76 -2.43
N GLU A 31 -6.77 15.13 -1.31
CA GLU A 31 -5.39 14.69 -1.02
C GLU A 31 -4.89 13.72 -2.09
N ILE A 32 -5.71 12.75 -2.51
CA ILE A 32 -5.37 11.78 -3.57
C ILE A 32 -5.18 12.47 -4.92
N GLU A 33 -6.06 13.39 -5.29
CA GLU A 33 -5.96 14.13 -6.56
C GLU A 33 -4.77 15.11 -6.59
N THR A 34 -4.33 15.61 -5.43
CA THR A 34 -3.15 16.49 -5.33
C THR A 34 -1.83 15.73 -5.22
N THR A 35 -1.80 14.58 -4.54
CA THR A 35 -0.57 13.80 -4.36
C THR A 35 -0.39 12.69 -5.39
N GLY A 36 -1.43 12.31 -6.13
CA GLY A 36 -1.38 11.28 -7.18
C GLY A 36 -1.21 9.85 -6.69
N SER A 37 -1.02 9.64 -5.38
CA SER A 37 -0.69 8.32 -4.81
C SER A 37 -1.49 8.06 -3.52
N VAL A 38 -2.40 7.07 -3.60
CA VAL A 38 -3.17 6.54 -2.45
C VAL A 38 -2.27 5.73 -1.50
N VAL A 39 -1.10 5.31 -1.97
CA VAL A 39 -0.16 4.45 -1.26
C VAL A 39 1.22 5.09 -1.34
N PRO A 40 1.92 5.28 -0.21
CA PRO A 40 3.31 5.73 -0.25
C PRO A 40 4.11 4.76 -1.11
N GLU A 41 4.89 5.28 -2.06
CA GLU A 41 5.78 4.43 -2.84
C GLU A 41 6.68 3.64 -1.88
N LEU A 42 6.70 2.30 -2.02
CA LEU A 42 7.63 1.49 -1.24
C LEU A 42 9.04 1.98 -1.52
N THR A 43 9.78 2.24 -0.46
CA THR A 43 11.16 2.69 -0.59
C THR A 43 11.98 1.56 -1.23
N LYS A 44 13.10 1.91 -1.89
CA LYS A 44 14.05 0.90 -2.40
C LYS A 44 14.50 -0.07 -1.30
N MET A 45 14.53 0.39 -0.05
CA MET A 45 14.84 -0.42 1.12
C MET A 45 13.76 -1.45 1.43
N ASP A 46 12.48 -1.10 1.34
CA ASP A 46 11.37 -2.05 1.59
C ASP A 46 11.37 -3.19 0.55
N TRP A 47 11.76 -2.88 -0.68
CA TRP A 47 12.00 -3.88 -1.72
C TRP A 47 13.14 -4.83 -1.37
N VAL A 48 14.28 -4.28 -0.94
CA VAL A 48 15.45 -5.10 -0.53
C VAL A 48 15.10 -6.00 0.65
N ILE A 49 14.40 -5.48 1.66
CA ILE A 49 13.97 -6.25 2.83
C ILE A 49 13.02 -7.37 2.42
N THR A 50 12.09 -7.10 1.50
CA THR A 50 11.17 -8.11 0.97
C THR A 50 11.91 -9.27 0.30
N TRP A 51 12.93 -8.97 -0.53
CA TRP A 51 13.77 -9.99 -1.14
C TRP A 51 14.56 -10.82 -0.11
N ILE A 52 15.08 -10.18 0.94
CA ILE A 52 15.78 -10.88 2.04
C ILE A 52 14.81 -11.82 2.77
N LEU A 53 13.60 -11.36 3.10
CA LEU A 53 12.60 -12.18 3.78
C LEU A 53 12.18 -13.39 2.94
N ILE A 54 12.00 -13.22 1.63
CA ILE A 54 11.71 -14.33 0.72
C ILE A 54 12.89 -15.32 0.71
N ALA A 55 14.12 -14.85 0.54
CA ALA A 55 15.30 -15.70 0.49
C ALA A 55 15.49 -16.51 1.79
N VAL A 56 15.30 -15.87 2.95
CA VAL A 56 15.43 -16.52 4.26
C VAL A 56 14.26 -17.45 4.56
N GLY A 57 13.03 -17.09 4.14
CA GLY A 57 11.82 -17.87 4.42
C GLY A 57 11.61 -19.07 3.50
N THR A 58 12.14 -19.03 2.27
CA THR A 58 11.94 -20.11 1.28
C THR A 58 13.24 -20.76 0.83
N VAL A 59 14.19 -19.99 0.30
CA VAL A 59 15.39 -20.55 -0.34
C VAL A 59 16.32 -21.24 0.66
N LEU A 60 16.61 -20.59 1.80
CA LEU A 60 17.50 -21.16 2.82
C LEU A 60 16.94 -22.45 3.47
N PRO A 61 15.66 -22.52 3.88
CA PRO A 61 15.08 -23.74 4.42
C PRO A 61 15.07 -24.89 3.41
N ILE A 62 14.72 -24.60 2.15
CA ILE A 62 14.70 -25.61 1.07
C ILE A 62 16.12 -26.15 0.83
N ALA A 63 17.12 -25.27 0.74
CA ALA A 63 18.51 -25.69 0.56
C ALA A 63 19.03 -26.50 1.75
N TYR A 64 18.73 -26.08 2.98
CA TYR A 64 19.09 -26.82 4.19
C TYR A 64 18.45 -28.22 4.21
N TYR A 65 17.15 -28.32 3.92
CA TYR A 65 16.46 -29.61 3.84
C TYR A 65 17.00 -30.49 2.72
N ALA A 66 17.30 -29.93 1.55
CA ALA A 66 17.87 -30.67 0.43
C ALA A 66 19.28 -31.21 0.74
N ILE A 67 20.15 -30.41 1.37
CA ILE A 67 21.47 -30.86 1.83
C ILE A 67 21.32 -31.92 2.91
N LYS A 68 20.43 -31.71 3.90
CA LYS A 68 20.16 -32.70 4.95
C LYS A 68 19.64 -34.02 4.38
N LEU A 69 18.76 -34.01 3.39
CA LEU A 69 18.27 -35.23 2.74
C LEU A 69 19.32 -35.89 1.85
N GLY A 70 20.13 -35.12 1.15
CA GLY A 70 21.22 -35.64 0.29
C GLY A 70 22.42 -36.18 1.05
N VAL A 71 22.66 -35.75 2.30
CA VAL A 71 23.72 -36.26 3.18
C VAL A 71 23.30 -37.55 3.93
N TYR A 72 21.99 -37.84 3.98
CA TYR A 72 21.43 -39.05 4.62
C TYR A 72 21.07 -40.16 3.61
N MET A 73 21.45 -40.04 2.33
CA MET A 73 21.51 -41.14 1.35
C MET A 73 22.94 -41.68 1.24
#